data_AF-A0A0P7IVE1-F1
#
_entry.id   AF-A0A0P7IVE1-F1
#
_cell.length_a   1.000
_cell.length_b   1.000
_cell.length_c   1.000
_cell.angle_alpha   90.00
_cell.angle_beta   90.00
_cell.angle_gamma   90.00
#
_symmetry.space_group_name_H-M   'P 1'
#
loop_
_entity.id
_entity.type
_entity.pdbx_description
1 polymer ?
#
loop_
_entity_poly.entity_id
_entity_poly.type
_entity_poly.pdbx_seq_one_letter_code
_entity_poly.pdbx_strand_id
1 'polypeptide(L)' 'MDFLSPGGETLQELECRAEAFLKDLRGPSVIFTHGILSRVLRARWLGMNVGEMLGLPGGQGVIFHLSQELGHVRLEK' A
#
# COMPACT_ATOMS: atom_id res chain seq x y z
N MET A 1 14.71 6.35 0.79
CA MET A 1 14.08 5.20 1.49
C MET A 1 14.61 4.01 0.75
N ASP A 2 15.67 3.42 1.29
CA ASP A 2 16.57 2.65 0.45
C ASP A 2 16.39 1.18 0.81
N PHE A 3 15.93 0.40 -0.16
CA PHE A 3 15.73 -1.05 -0.05
C PHE A 3 17.10 -1.73 -0.22
N LEU A 4 17.94 -1.61 0.81
CA LEU A 4 19.35 -2.01 0.78
C LEU A 4 19.66 -3.22 1.66
N SER A 5 18.63 -3.94 2.11
CA SER A 5 18.85 -5.17 2.87
C SER A 5 19.63 -6.16 1.98
N PRO A 6 20.79 -6.68 2.42
CA PRO A 6 21.55 -7.64 1.62
C PRO A 6 20.68 -8.86 1.26
N GLY A 7 20.56 -9.14 -0.04
CA GLY A 7 19.70 -10.20 -0.56
C GLY A 7 18.18 -10.00 -0.33
N GLY A 8 17.77 -8.80 0.07
CA GLY A 8 16.37 -8.45 0.28
C GLY A 8 15.64 -8.08 -1.01
N GLU A 9 14.32 -8.03 -0.91
CA GLU A 9 13.43 -7.54 -1.97
C GLU A 9 13.72 -6.05 -2.23
N THR A 10 13.85 -5.69 -3.50
CA THR A 10 13.93 -4.29 -3.95
C THR A 10 12.55 -3.63 -3.91
N LEU A 11 12.51 -2.30 -3.93
CA LEU A 11 11.23 -1.57 -4.01
C LEU A 11 10.43 -1.96 -5.26
N GLN A 12 11.10 -2.12 -6.39
CA GLN A 12 10.46 -2.46 -7.67
C GLN A 12 9.82 -3.86 -7.64
N GLU A 13 10.49 -4.84 -7.02
CA GLU A 13 9.93 -6.18 -6.83
C GLU A 13 8.68 -6.15 -5.93
N LEU A 14 8.74 -5.39 -4.83
CA LEU A 14 7.62 -5.20 -3.92
C LEU A 14 6.43 -4.51 -4.63
N GLU A 15 6.68 -3.48 -5.43
CA GLU A 15 5.66 -2.79 -6.23
C GLU A 15 5.01 -3.73 -7.26
N CYS A 16 5.82 -4.52 -7.96
CA CYS A 16 5.34 -5.48 -8.96
C CYS A 16 4.41 -6.52 -8.32
N ARG A 17 4.79 -7.08 -7.17
CA ARG A 17 3.98 -8.05 -6.43
C ARG A 17 2.71 -7.43 -5.85
N ALA A 18 2.79 -6.19 -5.37
CA ALA A 18 1.62 -5.45 -4.89
C ALA A 18 0.61 -5.17 -6.02
N GLU A 19 1.10 -4.77 -7.20
CA GLU A 19 0.27 -4.54 -8.39
C GLU A 19 -0.42 -5.83 -8.85
N ALA A 20 0.31 -6.95 -8.90
CA ALA A 20 -0.24 -8.26 -9.24
C ALA A 20 -1.33 -8.68 -8.24
N PHE A 21 -1.07 -8.53 -6.94
CA PHE A 21 -2.04 -8.81 -5.88
C PHE A 21 -3.33 -8.00 -6.04
N LEU A 22 -3.23 -6.69 -6.31
CA LEU A 22 -4.40 -5.83 -6.49
C LEU A 22 -5.24 -6.24 -7.72
N LYS A 23 -4.59 -6.65 -8.82
CA LYS A 23 -5.27 -7.10 -10.05
C LYS A 23 -6.05 -8.40 -9.86
N ASP A 24 -5.65 -9.24 -8.91
CA ASP A 24 -6.33 -10.51 -8.63
C ASP A 24 -7.59 -10.33 -7.76
N LEU A 25 -7.79 -9.16 -7.14
CA LEU A 25 -8.98 -8.89 -6.32
C LEU A 25 -10.22 -8.76 -7.21
N ARG A 26 -11.26 -9.56 -6.92
CA ARG A 26 -12.50 -9.62 -7.71
C ARG A 26 -13.67 -8.83 -7.11
N GLY A 27 -13.43 -8.12 -6.00
CA GLY A 27 -14.45 -7.36 -5.30
C GLY A 27 -13.91 -6.71 -4.02
N PRO A 28 -14.78 -6.03 -3.25
CA PRO A 28 -14.42 -5.41 -1.99
C PRO A 28 -13.72 -6.41 -1.07
N SER A 29 -12.57 -6.01 -0.51
CA SER A 29 -11.67 -6.89 0.22
C SER A 29 -11.12 -6.19 1.46
N VAL A 30 -10.88 -6.96 2.53
CA VAL A 30 -10.17 -6.48 3.74
C VAL A 30 -8.78 -7.12 3.74
N ILE A 31 -7.74 -6.28 3.76
CA ILE A 31 -6.35 -6.72 3.66
C ILE A 31 -5.63 -6.43 4.97
N PHE A 32 -5.16 -7.48 5.64
CA PHE A 32 -4.25 -7.38 6.78
C PHE A 32 -2.82 -7.53 6.30
N THR A 33 -1.95 -6.56 6.63
CA THR A 33 -0.59 -6.53 6.08
C THR A 33 0.37 -5.71 6.95
N HIS A 34 1.63 -5.64 6.54
CA HIS A 34 2.70 -4.86 7.17
C HIS A 34 2.72 -3.41 6.68
N GLY A 35 3.33 -2.52 7.47
CA GLY A 35 3.29 -1.08 7.22
C GLY A 35 3.83 -0.65 5.85
N ILE A 36 4.96 -1.21 5.39
CA ILE A 36 5.52 -0.84 4.09
C ILE A 36 4.64 -1.34 2.93
N LEU A 37 4.19 -2.60 2.98
CA LEU A 37 3.30 -3.15 1.96
C LEU A 37 1.94 -2.42 1.93
N SER A 38 1.42 -2.01 3.09
CA SER A 38 0.23 -1.14 3.15
C SER A 38 0.43 0.19 2.43
N ARG A 39 1.59 0.84 2.56
CA ARG A 39 1.88 2.08 1.82
C ARG A 39 1.98 1.82 0.31
N VAL A 40 2.67 0.76 -0.09
CA VAL A 40 2.80 0.38 -1.50
C VAL A 40 1.43 0.10 -2.12
N LEU A 41 0.61 -0.76 -1.49
CA LEU A 41 -0.74 -1.07 -1.99
C LEU A 41 -1.61 0.17 -2.18
N ARG A 42 -1.60 1.08 -1.19
CA ARG A 42 -2.35 2.34 -1.26
C ARG A 42 -1.81 3.27 -2.33
N ALA A 43 -0.50 3.42 -2.44
CA ALA A 43 0.11 4.24 -3.48
C ALA A 43 -0.21 3.72 -4.89
N ARG A 44 -0.12 2.39 -5.10
CA ARG A 44 -0.49 1.75 -6.37
C ARG A 44 -1.96 1.99 -6.71
N TRP A 45 -2.85 1.81 -5.73
CA TRP A 45 -4.28 2.07 -5.92
C TRP A 45 -4.58 3.54 -6.23
N LEU A 46 -3.85 4.49 -5.61
CA LEU A 46 -4.00 5.93 -5.81
C LEU A 46 -3.25 6.47 -7.05
N GLY A 47 -2.49 5.64 -7.77
CA GLY A 47 -1.68 6.10 -8.91
C GLY A 47 -0.49 6.99 -8.52
N MET A 48 -0.01 6.87 -7.28
CA MET A 48 1.07 7.70 -6.73
C MET A 48 2.46 7.19 -7.13
N ASN A 49 3.42 8.12 -7.19
CA ASN A 49 4.84 7.81 -7.31
C ASN A 49 5.50 7.52 -5.94
N VAL A 50 6.75 7.06 -5.96
CA VAL A 50 7.51 6.69 -4.75
C VAL A 50 7.64 7.85 -3.76
N GLY A 51 7.85 9.07 -4.24
CA GLY A 51 7.98 10.25 -3.38
C GLY A 51 6.68 10.55 -2.62
N GLU A 52 5.56 10.48 -3.32
CA GLU A 52 4.21 10.68 -2.75
C GLU A 52 3.84 9.57 -1.76
N MET A 53 4.20 8.31 -2.07
CA MET A 53 3.97 7.16 -1.20
C MET A 53 4.57 7.37 0.20
N LEU A 54 5.73 8.03 0.31
CA LEU A 54 6.38 8.27 1.60
C LEU A 54 5.58 9.22 2.51
N GLY A 55 4.74 10.07 1.92
CA GLY A 55 3.81 10.93 2.66
C GLY A 55 2.60 10.20 3.22
N LEU A 56 2.35 8.95 2.82
CA LEU A 56 1.18 8.22 3.30
C LEU A 56 1.28 7.89 4.79
N PRO A 57 0.20 8.15 5.56
CA PRO A 57 0.17 7.88 6.99
C PRO A 57 0.37 6.39 7.25
N GLY A 58 1.07 6.05 8.33
CA GLY A 58 1.23 4.68 8.82
C GLY A 58 0.88 4.58 10.30
N GLY A 59 1.27 3.47 10.92
CA GLY A 59 1.02 3.21 12.34
C GLY A 59 0.40 1.83 12.56
N GLN A 60 0.19 1.49 13.83
CA GLN A 60 -0.52 0.28 14.25
C GLN A 60 -1.93 0.64 14.74
N GLY A 61 -2.85 -0.33 14.71
CA GLY A 61 -4.24 -0.12 15.16
C GLY A 61 -5.04 0.83 14.27
N VAL A 62 -4.65 0.97 13.01
CA VAL A 62 -5.29 1.87 12.03
C VAL A 62 -5.87 1.07 10.87
N ILE A 63 -7.04 1.49 10.39
CA ILE A 63 -7.65 0.96 9.18
C ILE A 63 -7.68 2.08 8.13
N PHE A 64 -7.26 1.77 6.91
CA PHE A 64 -7.39 2.66 5.76
C PHE A 64 -8.44 2.10 4.82
N HIS A 65 -9.45 2.90 4.51
CA HIS A 65 -10.50 2.57 3.55
C HIS A 65 -10.18 3.21 2.20
N LEU A 66 -10.20 2.40 1.14
CA LEU A 66 -9.99 2.81 -0.24
C LEU A 66 -11.27 2.56 -1.03
N SER A 67 -11.86 3.61 -1.60
CA SER A 67 -12.99 3.48 -2.52
C SER A 67 -13.02 4.60 -3.54
N GLN A 68 -13.60 4.36 -4.71
CA GLN A 68 -13.74 5.42 -5.72
C GLN A 68 -14.59 6.60 -5.22
N GLU A 69 -15.55 6.34 -4.33
CA GLU A 69 -16.45 7.34 -3.77
C GLU A 69 -15.79 8.20 -2.68
N LEU A 70 -15.06 7.57 -1.74
CA LEU A 70 -14.47 8.24 -0.58
C LEU A 70 -12.97 8.54 -0.74
N GLY A 71 -12.35 8.02 -1.80
CA GLY A 71 -10.90 8.08 -2.00
C GLY A 71 -10.16 7.23 -0.98
N HIS A 72 -9.19 7.83 -0.30
CA HIS A 72 -8.39 7.20 0.75
C HIS A 72 -8.65 7.87 2.10
N VAL A 73 -9.37 7.16 2.97
CA VAL A 73 -9.78 7.66 4.28
C VAL A 73 -9.16 6.82 5.39
N ARG A 74 -8.68 7.47 6.43
CA ARG A 74 -8.30 6.81 7.68
C ARG A 74 -9.55 6.62 8.53
N LEU A 75 -9.83 5.38 8.90
CA LEU A 75 -10.85 5.07 9.89
C LEU A 75 -10.17 5.00 11.27
N GLU A 76 -10.68 5.80 12.19
CA GLU A 76 -10.31 5.76 13.61
C GLU A 76 -11.39 5.00 14.39
N LYS A 77 -10.99 4.45 15.55
CA LYS A 77 -11.89 3.73 16.44
C LYS A 77 -12.78 4.71 17.21
#